data_AF-A0A3Q9BX35-F1
#
_entry.id   AF-A0A3Q9BX35-F1
#
_cell.length_a   1.000
_cell.length_b   1.000
_cell.length_c   1.000
_cell.angle_alpha   90.00
_cell.angle_beta   90.00
_cell.angle_gamma   90.00
#
_symmetry.space_group_name_H-M   'P 1'
#
loop_
_entity.id
_entity.type
_entity.pdbx_description
1 polymer ?
#
loop_
_entity_poly.entity_id
_entity_poly.type
_entity_poly.pdbx_seq_one_letter_code
_entity_poly.pdbx_strand_id
1 'polypeptide(L)'
;MRRPVEGEVFVHYGQIYVESDPESFGPDLAEAFAGQRAGLCGAAIPGALWLTTGLHTGDVGFTVEVHEEPPALDPRWEDVVEVSFRPVSADSRLVQWAGEDVWELDLEETDYRVRYCAKGMDEANRKDTRMDDEPQLDCYLLQFWPAPPDTDRVLRHTSKIAAYWHTYAAEQPPPPTPEERAEAERRERLEQEGAERENQLALERWEWGGQLPSQALREVLGNVRGLVRFDPPLVHAIDAAGPEVQRAVALLAARRACEQSGLTALDWVTDGLTALAEGRPLPPPFDDWGRMWQTLADDPHAPDRTVGDAVPPERPPFQPPAPRPGVTAWEAPQVVGPAAAAVEWSQTQRVPGRRSATAVFTTGVTSGAPDPSRRMSQPHMALPAVTGAAEADPLRAALDAVYAGVVTYGEHYEALLQEVWAALPPVSDTP
;
A
#
# COMPACT_ATOMS: atom_id res chain seq x y z
N MET A 1 -29.67 -31.64 24.97
CA MET A 1 -29.16 -30.38 25.58
C MET A 1 -27.67 -30.54 25.82
N ARG A 2 -26.86 -29.68 25.20
CA ARG A 2 -25.38 -29.62 25.33
C ARG A 2 -24.99 -28.37 26.12
N ARG A 3 -23.84 -28.42 26.80
CA ARG A 3 -23.24 -27.32 27.56
C ARG A 3 -21.79 -27.10 27.14
N PRO A 4 -21.54 -26.41 26.01
CA PRO A 4 -20.19 -26.16 25.54
C PRO A 4 -19.38 -25.25 26.48
N VAL A 5 -20.05 -24.40 27.27
CA VAL A 5 -19.42 -23.50 28.24
C VAL A 5 -20.13 -23.60 29.57
N GLU A 6 -19.37 -23.84 30.65
CA GLU A 6 -19.86 -23.84 32.03
C GLU A 6 -18.70 -23.46 32.96
N GLY A 7 -18.82 -22.34 33.69
CA GLY A 7 -17.79 -21.87 34.61
C GLY A 7 -17.75 -20.35 34.70
N GLU A 8 -16.55 -19.82 34.84
CA GLU A 8 -16.28 -18.38 34.76
C GLU A 8 -15.65 -18.04 33.41
N VAL A 9 -16.04 -16.89 32.86
CA VAL A 9 -15.48 -16.32 31.64
C VAL A 9 -14.99 -14.93 31.99
N PHE A 10 -13.74 -14.66 31.66
CA PHE A 10 -13.13 -13.36 31.86
C PHE A 10 -13.68 -12.34 30.86
N VAL A 11 -14.05 -11.15 31.35
CA VAL A 11 -14.54 -10.05 30.52
C VAL A 11 -13.65 -8.82 30.63
N HIS A 12 -13.51 -8.12 29.51
CA HIS A 12 -12.95 -6.79 29.43
C HIS A 12 -13.97 -5.89 28.72
N TYR A 13 -14.11 -4.63 29.17
CA TYR A 13 -15.05 -3.66 28.61
C TYR A 13 -16.53 -4.09 28.64
N GLY A 14 -16.89 -5.03 29.51
CA GLY A 14 -18.25 -5.50 29.68
C GLY A 14 -18.85 -6.20 28.44
N GLN A 15 -17.99 -6.85 27.65
CA GLN A 15 -18.38 -7.47 26.38
C GLN A 15 -17.84 -8.89 26.23
N ILE A 16 -18.67 -9.74 25.64
CA ILE A 16 -18.36 -11.12 25.18
C ILE A 16 -19.02 -11.30 23.82
N TYR A 17 -18.44 -12.12 22.95
CA TYR A 17 -18.94 -12.31 21.59
C TYR A 17 -19.31 -13.76 21.30
N VAL A 18 -20.27 -13.95 20.40
CA VAL A 18 -20.35 -15.20 19.61
C VAL A 18 -19.99 -14.85 18.19
N GLU A 19 -19.07 -15.58 17.59
CA GLU A 19 -18.63 -15.36 16.21
C GLU A 19 -18.67 -16.67 15.43
N SER A 20 -19.03 -16.58 14.15
CA SER A 20 -19.00 -17.70 13.22
C SER A 20 -18.41 -17.33 11.86
N ASP A 21 -18.05 -16.05 11.66
CA ASP A 21 -17.34 -15.62 10.47
C ASP A 21 -15.83 -15.60 10.77
N PRO A 22 -15.00 -16.42 10.11
CA PRO A 22 -13.56 -16.48 10.36
C PRO A 22 -12.82 -15.20 9.99
N GLU A 23 -13.42 -14.33 9.16
CA GLU A 23 -12.84 -13.05 8.76
C GLU A 23 -13.34 -11.88 9.63
N SER A 24 -14.27 -12.14 10.56
CA SER A 24 -14.78 -11.12 11.50
C SER A 24 -13.85 -10.97 12.70
N PHE A 25 -13.71 -9.73 13.18
CA PHE A 25 -12.90 -9.39 14.35
C PHE A 25 -13.70 -8.45 15.26
N GLY A 26 -14.55 -9.01 16.12
CA GLY A 26 -15.39 -8.24 17.02
C GLY A 26 -16.48 -7.44 16.29
N PRO A 27 -17.76 -7.68 16.55
CA PRO A 27 -18.82 -6.84 15.97
C PRO A 27 -18.67 -5.38 16.44
N ASP A 28 -18.92 -4.38 15.58
CA ASP A 28 -19.08 -2.99 16.04
C ASP A 28 -20.32 -2.88 16.93
N LEU A 29 -20.21 -2.10 18.03
CA LEU A 29 -21.27 -2.01 19.03
C LEU A 29 -22.57 -1.42 18.44
N ALA A 30 -22.49 -0.33 17.69
CA ALA A 30 -23.68 0.32 17.14
C ALA A 30 -24.33 -0.57 16.07
N GLU A 31 -23.51 -1.18 15.21
CA GLU A 31 -23.99 -2.11 14.18
C GLU A 31 -24.61 -3.38 14.75
N ALA A 32 -24.07 -3.94 15.84
CA ALA A 32 -24.60 -5.15 16.48
C ALA A 32 -26.03 -4.96 17.03
N PHE A 33 -26.37 -3.73 17.43
CA PHE A 33 -27.67 -3.35 17.95
C PHE A 33 -28.56 -2.61 16.94
N ALA A 34 -28.11 -2.45 15.69
CA ALA A 34 -28.83 -1.69 14.68
C ALA A 34 -30.27 -2.20 14.51
N GLY A 35 -31.24 -1.31 14.73
CA GLY A 35 -32.68 -1.61 14.62
C GLY A 35 -33.26 -2.52 15.71
N GLN A 36 -32.50 -2.90 16.74
CA GLN A 36 -32.98 -3.73 17.85
C GLN A 36 -33.59 -2.92 19.00
N ARG A 37 -34.35 -3.60 19.87
CA ARG A 37 -34.82 -3.07 21.16
C ARG A 37 -34.14 -3.77 22.34
N ALA A 38 -33.74 -5.03 22.18
CA ALA A 38 -32.95 -5.78 23.12
C ALA A 38 -31.50 -5.27 23.11
N GLY A 39 -31.08 -4.64 24.22
CA GLY A 39 -29.75 -4.04 24.38
C GLY A 39 -28.74 -4.93 25.09
N LEU A 40 -29.14 -6.12 25.56
CA LEU A 40 -28.23 -7.05 26.23
C LEU A 40 -27.57 -8.05 25.28
N CYS A 41 -28.21 -8.31 24.14
CA CYS A 41 -27.71 -9.22 23.12
C CYS A 41 -27.93 -8.58 21.74
N GLY A 42 -26.87 -8.11 21.11
CA GLY A 42 -26.87 -7.54 19.76
C GLY A 42 -26.72 -8.65 18.73
N ALA A 43 -27.62 -8.73 17.75
CA ALA A 43 -27.67 -9.80 16.74
C ALA A 43 -27.94 -9.27 15.32
N ALA A 44 -27.78 -7.96 15.10
CA ALA A 44 -28.05 -7.35 13.79
C ALA A 44 -26.96 -7.65 12.75
N ILE A 45 -25.77 -8.08 13.18
CA ILE A 45 -24.68 -8.49 12.30
C ILE A 45 -24.79 -10.01 12.05
N PRO A 46 -24.92 -10.44 10.78
CA PRO A 46 -24.95 -11.86 10.44
C PRO A 46 -23.72 -12.61 10.99
N GLY A 47 -23.95 -13.76 11.62
CA GLY A 47 -22.87 -14.59 12.14
C GLY A 47 -22.18 -14.08 13.42
N ALA A 48 -22.61 -12.94 13.99
CA ALA A 48 -22.08 -12.40 15.23
C ALA A 48 -23.16 -12.10 16.29
N LEU A 49 -22.84 -12.30 17.57
CA LEU A 49 -23.60 -11.77 18.71
C LEU A 49 -22.70 -10.89 19.58
N TRP A 50 -23.20 -9.72 19.95
CA TRP A 50 -22.64 -8.90 21.02
C TRP A 50 -23.36 -9.20 22.33
N LEU A 51 -22.63 -9.59 23.37
CA LEU A 51 -23.21 -9.90 24.69
C LEU A 51 -22.70 -8.90 25.71
N THR A 52 -23.65 -8.17 26.30
CA THR A 52 -23.34 -7.13 27.28
C THR A 52 -23.36 -7.73 28.69
N THR A 53 -22.36 -7.40 29.50
CA THR A 53 -22.30 -7.74 30.93
C THR A 53 -22.46 -6.51 31.81
N GLY A 54 -22.81 -6.73 33.07
CA GLY A 54 -22.85 -5.73 34.13
C GLY A 54 -21.46 -5.40 34.61
N LEU A 55 -20.65 -6.40 34.94
CA LEU A 55 -19.22 -6.22 35.23
C LEU A 55 -18.49 -5.69 34.00
N HIS A 56 -17.60 -4.71 34.19
CA HIS A 56 -16.76 -4.17 33.11
C HIS A 56 -15.49 -5.02 32.92
N THR A 57 -14.80 -5.37 34.01
CA THR A 57 -13.56 -6.15 33.96
C THR A 57 -13.51 -7.24 35.04
N GLY A 58 -13.14 -8.46 34.67
CA GLY A 58 -12.94 -9.59 35.58
C GLY A 58 -13.78 -10.81 35.21
N ASP A 59 -13.79 -11.81 36.08
CA ASP A 59 -14.54 -13.05 35.82
C ASP A 59 -16.04 -12.91 36.10
N VAL A 60 -16.86 -13.38 35.16
CA VAL A 60 -18.31 -13.51 35.33
C VAL A 60 -18.71 -14.98 35.22
N GLY A 61 -19.71 -15.42 35.99
CA GLY A 61 -20.21 -16.78 35.81
C GLY A 61 -21.01 -16.88 34.51
N PHE A 62 -20.63 -17.80 33.64
CA PHE A 62 -21.18 -17.92 32.30
C PHE A 62 -21.54 -19.36 31.97
N THR A 63 -22.68 -19.55 31.31
CA THR A 63 -23.09 -20.85 30.81
C THR A 63 -23.71 -20.70 29.43
N VAL A 64 -23.27 -21.54 28.50
CA VAL A 64 -23.89 -21.66 27.17
C VAL A 64 -24.61 -23.01 27.11
N GLU A 65 -25.87 -23.00 26.67
CA GLU A 65 -26.67 -24.20 26.50
C GLU A 65 -27.23 -24.28 25.06
N VAL A 66 -27.10 -25.45 24.44
CA VAL A 66 -27.68 -25.73 23.11
C VAL A 66 -28.78 -26.78 23.27
N HIS A 67 -30.00 -26.43 22.89
CA HIS A 67 -31.22 -27.23 23.06
C HIS A 67 -31.83 -27.60 21.69
N GLU A 68 -32.60 -28.68 21.66
CA GLU A 68 -33.39 -29.08 20.47
C GLU A 68 -34.75 -28.36 20.42
N GLU A 69 -35.26 -27.94 21.57
CA GLU A 69 -36.56 -27.30 21.76
C GLU A 69 -36.44 -26.09 22.70
N PRO A 70 -37.39 -25.12 22.66
CA PRO A 70 -37.35 -23.94 23.52
C PRO A 70 -37.33 -24.30 25.02
N PRO A 71 -36.28 -23.94 25.78
CA PRO A 71 -36.21 -24.24 27.21
C PRO A 71 -37.19 -23.37 28.00
N ALA A 72 -37.71 -23.91 29.11
CA ALA A 72 -38.56 -23.18 30.02
C ALA A 72 -37.81 -22.00 30.68
N LEU A 73 -38.46 -20.84 30.79
CA LEU A 73 -37.86 -19.66 31.42
C LEU A 73 -37.88 -19.79 32.95
N ASP A 74 -36.70 -19.86 33.56
CA ASP A 74 -36.55 -19.83 35.00
C ASP A 74 -36.80 -18.42 35.55
N PRO A 75 -37.75 -18.22 36.49
CA PRO A 75 -38.06 -16.92 37.06
C PRO A 75 -36.95 -16.32 37.95
N ARG A 76 -35.84 -17.03 38.19
CA ARG A 76 -34.69 -16.49 38.93
C ARG A 76 -33.91 -15.41 38.18
N TRP A 77 -34.01 -15.37 36.86
CA TRP A 77 -33.28 -14.43 36.02
C TRP A 77 -33.92 -13.05 36.08
N GLU A 78 -33.10 -12.01 36.22
CA GLU A 78 -33.52 -10.63 36.45
C GLU A 78 -33.80 -9.92 35.13
N ASP A 79 -32.88 -10.05 34.18
CA ASP A 79 -32.97 -9.46 32.86
C ASP A 79 -32.86 -10.57 31.80
N VAL A 80 -33.79 -10.58 30.84
CA VAL A 80 -33.93 -11.64 29.86
C VAL A 80 -34.33 -11.05 28.52
N VAL A 81 -33.50 -11.29 27.52
CA VAL A 81 -33.78 -10.93 26.13
C VAL A 81 -33.78 -12.17 25.26
N GLU A 82 -34.51 -12.08 24.15
CA GLU A 82 -34.41 -13.05 23.07
C GLU A 82 -34.16 -12.36 21.73
N VAL A 83 -33.27 -12.94 20.94
CA VAL A 83 -32.92 -12.49 19.59
C VAL A 83 -32.84 -13.68 18.65
N SER A 84 -32.71 -13.42 17.35
CA SER A 84 -32.49 -14.46 16.35
C SER A 84 -31.04 -14.44 15.90
N PHE A 85 -30.44 -15.62 15.70
CA PHE A 85 -29.05 -15.76 15.30
C PHE A 85 -28.95 -16.83 14.22
N ARG A 86 -28.11 -16.59 13.22
CA ARG A 86 -27.78 -17.57 12.19
C ARG A 86 -26.26 -17.60 12.01
N PRO A 87 -25.59 -18.72 12.32
CA PRO A 87 -24.18 -18.91 11.99
C PRO A 87 -23.96 -18.79 10.48
N VAL A 88 -22.82 -18.20 10.09
CA VAL A 88 -22.40 -18.09 8.67
C VAL A 88 -21.34 -19.11 8.28
N SER A 89 -20.86 -19.89 9.25
CA SER A 89 -20.04 -21.09 9.04
C SER A 89 -20.30 -22.10 10.16
N ALA A 90 -19.76 -23.31 10.01
CA ALA A 90 -19.77 -24.36 11.03
C ALA A 90 -18.89 -24.04 12.26
N ASP A 91 -17.98 -23.05 12.17
CA ASP A 91 -17.03 -22.71 13.22
C ASP A 91 -17.62 -21.62 14.15
N SER A 92 -18.68 -21.96 14.88
CA SER A 92 -19.30 -21.04 15.84
C SER A 92 -18.61 -21.09 17.20
N ARG A 93 -18.21 -19.93 17.74
CA ARG A 93 -17.41 -19.85 18.96
C ARG A 93 -17.91 -18.76 19.90
N LEU A 94 -17.79 -18.97 21.21
CA LEU A 94 -17.83 -17.90 22.20
C LEU A 94 -16.40 -17.34 22.30
N VAL A 95 -16.25 -16.02 22.20
CA VAL A 95 -14.95 -15.34 22.09
C VAL A 95 -14.88 -14.21 23.11
N GLN A 96 -13.77 -14.15 23.85
CA GLN A 96 -13.47 -13.00 24.72
C GLN A 96 -13.04 -11.78 23.92
N TRP A 97 -12.94 -10.64 24.60
CA TRP A 97 -12.30 -9.47 24.03
C TRP A 97 -10.92 -9.80 23.43
N ALA A 98 -10.63 -9.23 22.26
CA ALA A 98 -9.40 -9.47 21.50
C ALA A 98 -9.07 -10.95 21.17
N GLY A 99 -10.04 -11.87 21.32
CA GLY A 99 -9.83 -13.30 21.05
C GLY A 99 -8.90 -13.99 22.05
N GLU A 100 -8.79 -13.47 23.28
CA GLU A 100 -7.87 -13.99 24.30
C GLU A 100 -8.19 -15.43 24.71
N ASP A 101 -9.47 -15.80 24.76
CA ASP A 101 -9.92 -17.17 24.97
C ASP A 101 -11.18 -17.46 24.13
N VAL A 102 -11.36 -18.75 23.81
CA VAL A 102 -12.33 -19.21 22.82
C VAL A 102 -12.93 -20.56 23.20
N TRP A 103 -14.26 -20.69 23.09
CA TRP A 103 -14.97 -21.95 23.26
C TRP A 103 -15.78 -22.30 22.02
N GLU A 104 -15.55 -23.49 21.46
CA GLU A 104 -16.34 -24.02 20.36
C GLU A 104 -17.77 -24.33 20.83
N LEU A 105 -18.77 -23.85 20.08
CA LEU A 105 -20.19 -24.09 20.35
C LEU A 105 -20.77 -25.23 19.50
N ASP A 106 -20.13 -25.54 18.37
CA ASP A 106 -20.58 -26.49 17.34
C ASP A 106 -22.06 -26.28 16.96
N LEU A 107 -22.43 -25.06 16.56
CA LEU A 107 -23.76 -24.75 16.04
C LEU A 107 -23.83 -25.15 14.56
N GLU A 108 -24.98 -25.70 14.15
CA GLU A 108 -25.24 -26.00 12.74
C GLU A 108 -25.60 -24.72 11.98
N GLU A 109 -25.42 -24.67 10.66
CA GLU A 109 -25.78 -23.50 9.83
C GLU A 109 -27.30 -23.39 9.61
N THR A 110 -28.04 -23.19 10.70
CA THR A 110 -29.50 -23.04 10.75
C THR A 110 -29.90 -21.81 11.55
N ASP A 111 -31.18 -21.42 11.46
CA ASP A 111 -31.72 -20.34 12.28
C ASP A 111 -31.94 -20.81 13.72
N TYR A 112 -31.42 -20.02 14.66
CA TYR A 112 -31.60 -20.19 16.09
C TYR A 112 -32.38 -19.04 16.69
N ARG A 113 -33.23 -19.35 17.65
CA ARG A 113 -33.61 -18.37 18.68
C ARG A 113 -32.58 -18.46 19.80
N VAL A 114 -32.18 -17.29 20.27
CA VAL A 114 -31.19 -17.13 21.34
C VAL A 114 -31.86 -16.44 22.50
N ARG A 115 -31.71 -16.98 23.70
CA ARG A 115 -32.09 -16.31 24.95
C ARG A 115 -30.86 -15.98 25.76
N TYR A 116 -30.72 -14.71 26.10
CA TYR A 116 -29.66 -14.24 26.98
C TYR A 116 -30.27 -13.77 28.29
N CYS A 117 -29.91 -14.46 29.38
CA CYS A 117 -30.39 -14.20 30.72
C CYS A 117 -29.24 -13.66 31.57
N ALA A 118 -29.52 -12.65 32.38
CA ALA A 118 -28.57 -12.04 33.29
C ALA A 118 -29.16 -11.90 34.70
N LYS A 119 -28.26 -11.91 35.69
CA LYS A 119 -28.58 -11.68 37.10
C LYS A 119 -27.40 -10.98 37.77
N GLY A 120 -27.68 -10.03 38.66
CA GLY A 120 -26.67 -9.32 39.45
C GLY A 120 -26.00 -8.15 38.71
N MET A 121 -26.51 -7.75 37.55
CA MET A 121 -25.85 -6.78 36.67
C MET A 121 -25.61 -5.42 37.34
N ASP A 122 -26.56 -4.91 38.12
CA ASP A 122 -26.44 -3.60 38.78
C ASP A 122 -25.37 -3.58 39.90
N GLU A 123 -25.14 -4.71 40.56
CA GLU A 123 -24.11 -4.82 41.60
C GLU A 123 -22.73 -4.91 40.95
N ALA A 124 -22.60 -5.78 39.94
CA ALA A 124 -21.38 -5.93 39.15
C ALA A 124 -20.97 -4.62 38.45
N ASN A 125 -21.92 -3.92 37.84
CA ASN A 125 -21.67 -2.63 37.18
C ASN A 125 -21.18 -1.56 38.15
N ARG A 126 -21.70 -1.54 39.39
CA ARG A 126 -21.24 -0.59 40.40
C ARG A 126 -19.83 -0.90 40.90
N LYS A 127 -19.46 -2.18 40.95
CA LYS A 127 -18.11 -2.62 41.33
C LYS A 127 -17.12 -2.33 40.22
N ASP A 128 -17.55 -2.37 38.96
CA ASP A 128 -16.78 -2.15 37.74
C ASP A 128 -15.73 -3.24 37.47
N THR A 129 -14.79 -3.45 38.40
CA THR A 129 -13.73 -4.45 38.28
C THR A 129 -13.75 -5.44 39.46
N ARG A 130 -13.76 -6.74 39.17
CA ARG A 130 -13.67 -7.83 40.15
C ARG A 130 -12.26 -8.45 40.15
N MET A 131 -11.70 -8.69 41.33
CA MET A 131 -10.43 -9.43 41.49
C MET A 131 -10.67 -10.94 41.70
N ASP A 132 -9.68 -11.78 41.39
CA ASP A 132 -9.79 -13.25 41.41
C ASP A 132 -10.26 -13.85 42.76
N ASP A 133 -9.96 -13.20 43.89
CA ASP A 133 -10.32 -13.67 45.23
C ASP A 133 -11.69 -13.17 45.72
N GLU A 134 -12.36 -12.31 44.93
CA GLU A 134 -13.65 -11.73 45.26
C GLU A 134 -14.81 -12.64 44.80
N PRO A 135 -15.93 -12.66 45.55
CA PRO A 135 -17.08 -13.46 45.17
C PRO A 135 -17.69 -12.96 43.85
N GLN A 136 -18.27 -13.90 43.12
CA GLN A 136 -19.00 -13.61 41.89
C GLN A 136 -20.19 -12.66 42.14
N LEU A 137 -20.32 -11.62 41.32
CA LEU A 137 -21.34 -10.58 41.44
C LEU A 137 -22.51 -10.77 40.47
N ASP A 138 -22.21 -11.16 39.23
CA ASP A 138 -23.18 -11.39 38.18
C ASP A 138 -23.01 -12.77 37.51
N CYS A 139 -24.10 -13.25 36.91
CA CYS A 139 -24.10 -14.49 36.13
C CYS A 139 -24.97 -14.38 34.89
N TYR A 140 -24.58 -15.17 33.88
CA TYR A 140 -25.16 -15.14 32.55
C TYR A 140 -25.46 -16.54 32.04
N LEU A 141 -26.55 -16.64 31.30
CA LEU A 141 -26.96 -17.86 30.63
C LEU A 141 -27.36 -17.53 29.19
N LEU A 142 -26.67 -18.13 28.24
CA LEU A 142 -26.91 -18.03 26.81
C LEU A 142 -27.49 -19.35 26.30
N GLN A 143 -28.72 -19.34 25.79
CA GLN A 143 -29.41 -20.54 25.33
C GLN A 143 -29.72 -20.45 23.84
N PHE A 144 -29.40 -21.49 23.09
CA PHE A 144 -29.72 -21.64 21.66
C PHE A 144 -30.73 -22.77 21.47
N TRP A 145 -31.70 -22.57 20.58
CA TRP A 145 -32.52 -23.66 20.04
C TRP A 145 -32.97 -23.35 18.61
N PRO A 146 -33.10 -24.35 17.72
CA PRO A 146 -33.55 -24.14 16.34
C PRO A 146 -34.95 -23.50 16.31
N ALA A 147 -35.10 -22.39 15.60
CA ALA A 147 -36.37 -21.72 15.41
C ALA A 147 -36.30 -20.74 14.23
N PRO A 148 -37.41 -20.49 13.52
CA PRO A 148 -37.47 -19.43 12.51
C PRO A 148 -37.09 -18.07 13.10
N PRO A 149 -36.48 -17.17 12.31
CA PRO A 149 -36.14 -15.83 12.76
C PRO A 149 -37.42 -15.05 13.12
N ASP A 150 -37.37 -14.38 14.27
CA ASP A 150 -38.40 -13.48 14.78
C ASP A 150 -37.75 -12.22 15.34
N THR A 151 -38.55 -11.17 15.50
CA THR A 151 -38.13 -9.91 16.11
C THR A 151 -37.57 -10.11 17.52
N ASP A 152 -36.62 -9.24 17.89
CA ASP A 152 -36.04 -9.28 19.22
C ASP A 152 -37.07 -8.91 20.30
N ARG A 153 -36.93 -9.51 21.49
CA ARG A 153 -37.89 -9.34 22.59
C ARG A 153 -37.17 -9.13 23.91
N VAL A 154 -37.57 -8.10 24.63
CA VAL A 154 -37.25 -7.94 26.05
C VAL A 154 -38.34 -8.67 26.84
N LEU A 155 -38.01 -9.86 27.37
CA LEU A 155 -38.97 -10.68 28.12
C LEU A 155 -39.09 -10.21 29.57
N ARG A 156 -37.97 -9.77 30.15
CA ARG A 156 -37.89 -9.26 31.52
C ARG A 156 -36.71 -8.30 31.62
N HIS A 157 -36.88 -7.25 32.41
CA HIS A 157 -35.75 -6.43 32.86
C HIS A 157 -36.07 -5.83 34.23
N THR A 158 -35.10 -5.82 35.12
CA THR A 158 -35.18 -5.21 36.46
C THR A 158 -33.98 -4.36 36.80
N SER A 159 -32.84 -4.57 36.13
CA SER A 159 -31.60 -3.83 36.37
C SER A 159 -31.59 -2.48 35.66
N LYS A 160 -30.99 -1.47 36.30
CA LYS A 160 -30.80 -0.14 35.71
C LYS A 160 -29.83 -0.19 34.53
N ILE A 161 -28.75 -0.96 34.62
CA ILE A 161 -27.79 -1.08 33.53
C ILE A 161 -28.40 -1.75 32.30
N ALA A 162 -29.27 -2.75 32.48
CA ALA A 162 -30.02 -3.34 31.38
C ALA A 162 -30.95 -2.31 30.72
N ALA A 163 -31.67 -1.50 31.51
CA ALA A 163 -32.53 -0.45 30.98
C ALA A 163 -31.75 0.61 30.16
N TYR A 164 -30.54 0.96 30.60
CA TYR A 164 -29.63 1.83 29.84
C TYR A 164 -29.32 1.23 28.46
N TRP A 165 -28.90 -0.03 28.41
CA TRP A 165 -28.57 -0.69 27.15
C TRP A 165 -29.77 -0.89 26.22
N HIS A 166 -30.96 -1.16 26.77
CA HIS A 166 -32.19 -1.17 25.98
C HIS A 166 -32.50 0.18 25.34
N THR A 167 -32.20 1.28 26.04
CA THR A 167 -32.36 2.63 25.50
C THR A 167 -31.36 2.88 24.39
N TYR A 168 -30.09 2.53 24.61
CA TYR A 168 -29.04 2.63 23.60
C TYR A 168 -29.40 1.88 22.31
N ALA A 169 -29.85 0.62 22.41
CA ALA A 169 -30.24 -0.18 21.25
C ALA A 169 -31.41 0.45 20.48
N ALA A 170 -32.44 0.92 21.20
CA ALA A 170 -33.62 1.55 20.60
C ALA A 170 -33.31 2.89 19.90
N GLU A 171 -32.19 3.54 20.24
CA GLU A 171 -31.71 4.77 19.59
C GLU A 171 -30.83 4.48 18.36
N GLN A 172 -30.39 3.23 18.16
CA GLN A 172 -29.59 2.88 16.98
C GLN A 172 -30.43 2.93 15.71
N PRO A 173 -29.88 3.47 14.60
CA PRO A 173 -30.56 3.40 13.32
C PRO A 173 -30.74 1.94 12.88
N PRO A 174 -31.71 1.64 12.00
CA PRO A 174 -31.77 0.34 11.36
C PRO A 174 -30.48 0.06 10.58
N PRO A 175 -30.09 -1.21 10.40
CA PRO A 175 -28.91 -1.54 9.62
C PRO A 175 -29.09 -1.06 8.16
N PRO A 176 -28.02 -0.62 7.49
CA PRO A 176 -28.10 -0.23 6.09
C PRO A 176 -28.60 -1.40 5.27
N THR A 177 -29.51 -1.12 4.35
CA THR A 177 -30.07 -2.09 3.42
C THR A 177 -28.96 -2.70 2.55
N PRO A 178 -29.17 -3.91 1.98
CA PRO A 178 -28.20 -4.49 1.06
C PRO A 178 -27.85 -3.57 -0.13
N GLU A 179 -28.80 -2.76 -0.57
CA GLU A 179 -28.59 -1.80 -1.67
C GLU A 179 -27.70 -0.63 -1.24
N GLU A 180 -27.91 -0.07 -0.04
CA GLU A 180 -27.06 0.99 0.53
C GLU A 180 -25.62 0.50 0.78
N ARG A 181 -25.45 -0.74 1.25
CA ARG A 181 -24.12 -1.36 1.42
C ARG A 181 -23.39 -1.49 0.08
N ALA A 182 -24.09 -2.02 -0.94
CA ALA A 182 -23.52 -2.16 -2.28
C ALA A 182 -23.18 -0.79 -2.92
N GLU A 183 -23.95 0.26 -2.63
CA GLU A 183 -23.63 1.63 -3.05
C GLU A 183 -22.40 2.20 -2.34
N ALA A 184 -22.27 1.99 -1.03
CA ALA A 184 -21.10 2.38 -0.26
C ALA A 184 -19.82 1.70 -0.78
N GLU A 185 -19.85 0.38 -0.97
CA GLU A 185 -18.74 -0.38 -1.55
C GLU A 185 -18.36 0.09 -2.96
N ARG A 186 -19.35 0.40 -3.80
CA ARG A 186 -19.10 0.97 -5.13
C ARG A 186 -18.42 2.33 -5.04
N ARG A 187 -18.85 3.19 -4.13
CA ARG A 187 -18.25 4.51 -3.91
C ARG A 187 -16.80 4.37 -3.43
N GLU A 188 -16.56 3.50 -2.45
CA GLU A 188 -15.21 3.23 -1.95
C GLU A 188 -14.27 2.73 -3.04
N ARG A 189 -14.74 1.78 -3.88
CA ARG A 189 -13.97 1.30 -5.03
C ARG A 189 -13.62 2.41 -6.01
N LEU A 190 -14.59 3.24 -6.37
CA LEU A 190 -14.36 4.36 -7.29
C LEU A 190 -13.39 5.40 -6.72
N GLU A 191 -13.44 5.64 -5.40
CA GLU A 191 -12.52 6.53 -4.71
C GLU A 191 -11.10 5.94 -4.66
N GLN A 192 -10.96 4.64 -4.37
CA GLN A 192 -9.68 3.92 -4.42
C GLN A 192 -9.06 3.98 -5.82
N GLU A 193 -9.83 3.63 -6.86
CA GLU A 193 -9.39 3.72 -8.25
C GLU A 193 -9.00 5.15 -8.65
N GLY A 194 -9.69 6.16 -8.10
CA GLY A 194 -9.37 7.57 -8.28
C GLY A 194 -8.03 7.95 -7.64
N ALA A 195 -7.83 7.55 -6.38
CA ALA A 195 -6.61 7.80 -5.63
C ALA A 195 -5.39 7.10 -6.23
N GLU A 196 -5.54 5.86 -6.70
CA GLU A 196 -4.49 5.12 -7.41
C GLU A 196 -4.06 5.83 -8.70
N ARG A 197 -5.03 6.28 -9.51
CA ARG A 197 -4.76 7.05 -10.72
C ARG A 197 -4.06 8.37 -10.42
N GLU A 198 -4.50 9.09 -9.39
CA GLU A 198 -3.86 10.33 -8.96
C GLU A 198 -2.42 10.10 -8.50
N ASN A 199 -2.19 9.05 -7.69
CA ASN A 199 -0.85 8.67 -7.23
C ASN A 199 0.06 8.27 -8.39
N GLN A 200 -0.46 7.52 -9.38
CA GLN A 200 0.28 7.15 -10.58
C GLN A 200 0.69 8.39 -11.39
N LEU A 201 -0.23 9.35 -11.59
CA LEU A 201 0.07 10.61 -12.26
C LEU A 201 1.04 11.49 -11.47
N ALA A 202 0.95 11.49 -10.14
CA ALA A 202 1.88 12.21 -9.28
C ALA A 202 3.29 11.62 -9.36
N LEU A 203 3.41 10.29 -9.36
CA LEU A 203 4.67 9.59 -9.55
C LEU A 203 5.26 9.90 -10.93
N GLU A 204 4.47 9.77 -12.00
CA GLU A 204 4.92 10.10 -13.36
C GLU A 204 5.40 11.57 -13.41
N ARG A 205 4.61 12.50 -12.88
CA ARG A 205 5.01 13.92 -12.83
C ARG A 205 6.33 14.13 -12.07
N TRP A 206 6.53 13.45 -10.95
CA TRP A 206 7.77 13.54 -10.18
C TRP A 206 8.98 12.97 -10.93
N GLU A 207 8.83 11.81 -11.57
CA GLU A 207 9.88 11.19 -12.40
C GLU A 207 10.35 12.15 -13.50
N TRP A 208 9.40 12.86 -14.09
CA TRP A 208 9.60 13.80 -15.20
C TRP A 208 9.85 15.25 -14.77
N GLY A 209 10.24 15.47 -13.51
CA GLY A 209 10.73 16.77 -13.03
C GLY A 209 9.65 17.82 -12.80
N GLY A 210 8.43 17.41 -12.47
CA GLY A 210 7.31 18.31 -12.16
C GLY A 210 6.32 18.52 -13.30
N GLN A 211 6.61 17.99 -14.49
CA GLN A 211 5.75 18.08 -15.68
C GLN A 211 5.49 16.68 -16.24
N LEU A 212 4.27 16.42 -16.73
CA LEU A 212 3.97 15.15 -17.40
C LEU A 212 4.61 15.11 -18.80
N PRO A 213 5.15 13.96 -19.24
CA PRO A 213 5.67 13.82 -20.59
C PRO A 213 4.56 13.92 -21.64
N SER A 214 4.92 14.34 -22.86
CA SER A 214 4.06 14.22 -24.03
C SER A 214 3.87 12.74 -24.41
N GLN A 215 2.96 12.46 -25.35
CA GLN A 215 2.82 11.10 -25.90
C GLN A 215 4.09 10.65 -26.63
N ALA A 216 4.77 11.55 -27.35
CA ALA A 216 6.02 11.25 -28.03
C ALA A 216 7.13 10.82 -27.05
N LEU A 217 7.28 11.53 -25.91
CA LEU A 217 8.22 11.15 -24.85
C LEU A 217 7.87 9.83 -24.15
N ARG A 218 6.60 9.42 -24.12
CA ARG A 218 6.19 8.10 -23.59
C ARG A 218 6.51 6.96 -24.55
N GLU A 219 6.42 7.21 -25.85
CA GLU A 219 6.56 6.20 -26.90
C GLU A 219 7.98 6.11 -27.47
N VAL A 220 8.80 7.15 -27.30
CA VAL A 220 10.16 7.18 -27.84
C VAL A 220 11.00 6.04 -27.28
N LEU A 221 11.47 5.18 -28.18
CA LEU A 221 12.41 4.11 -27.86
C LEU A 221 13.80 4.75 -27.72
N GLY A 222 14.46 4.65 -26.58
CA GLY A 222 15.79 5.26 -26.39
C GLY A 222 16.10 5.63 -24.94
N ASN A 223 17.21 6.32 -24.72
CA ASN A 223 17.75 6.65 -23.40
C ASN A 223 17.09 7.87 -22.74
N VAL A 224 15.79 8.08 -22.96
CA VAL A 224 15.03 9.19 -22.36
C VAL A 224 15.07 9.13 -20.83
N ARG A 225 14.92 7.93 -20.24
CA ARG A 225 14.98 7.73 -18.78
C ARG A 225 16.35 8.03 -18.19
N GLY A 226 17.42 7.87 -18.97
CA GLY A 226 18.77 8.24 -18.58
C GLY A 226 18.91 9.76 -18.47
N LEU A 227 18.51 10.48 -19.52
CA LEU A 227 18.63 11.94 -19.60
C LEU A 227 17.67 12.67 -18.65
N VAL A 228 16.45 12.15 -18.45
CA VAL A 228 15.48 12.71 -17.51
C VAL A 228 16.06 12.81 -16.10
N ARG A 229 17.01 11.97 -15.68
CA ARG A 229 17.65 12.08 -14.35
C ARG A 229 18.60 13.27 -14.22
N PHE A 230 19.20 13.73 -15.30
CA PHE A 230 20.14 14.85 -15.31
C PHE A 230 19.40 16.18 -15.45
N ASP A 231 18.52 16.29 -16.45
CA ASP A 231 17.82 17.55 -16.75
C ASP A 231 16.45 17.28 -17.41
N PRO A 232 15.38 17.09 -16.60
CA PRO A 232 14.02 16.90 -17.11
C PRO A 232 13.52 18.09 -17.94
N PRO A 233 13.70 19.36 -17.51
CA PRO A 233 13.31 20.52 -18.33
C PRO A 233 13.93 20.49 -19.73
N LEU A 234 15.20 20.07 -19.87
CA LEU A 234 15.84 19.94 -21.16
C LEU A 234 15.16 18.88 -22.04
N VAL A 235 14.77 17.74 -21.46
CA VAL A 235 14.07 16.67 -22.20
C VAL A 235 12.73 17.18 -22.75
N HIS A 236 11.96 17.91 -21.94
CA HIS A 236 10.70 18.53 -22.40
C HIS A 236 10.96 19.60 -23.47
N ALA A 237 12.05 20.37 -23.37
CA ALA A 237 12.40 21.37 -24.37
C ALA A 237 12.84 20.75 -25.71
N ILE A 238 13.56 19.63 -25.70
CA ILE A 238 13.91 18.87 -26.91
C ILE A 238 12.66 18.27 -27.55
N ASP A 239 11.73 17.74 -26.76
CA ASP A 239 10.45 17.22 -27.26
C ASP A 239 9.60 18.30 -27.93
N ALA A 240 9.53 19.48 -27.30
CA ALA A 240 8.85 20.64 -27.87
C ALA A 240 9.57 21.22 -29.10
N ALA A 241 10.86 20.96 -29.26
CA ALA A 241 11.63 21.42 -30.41
C ALA A 241 11.24 20.59 -31.64
N GLY A 242 10.92 21.26 -32.76
CA GLY A 242 10.59 20.56 -34.00
C GLY A 242 11.71 19.64 -34.51
N PRO A 243 11.42 18.71 -35.43
CA PRO A 243 12.36 17.68 -35.87
C PRO A 243 13.68 18.23 -36.43
N GLU A 244 13.67 19.40 -37.06
CA GLU A 244 14.90 20.06 -37.55
C GLU A 244 15.85 20.44 -36.41
N VAL A 245 15.31 21.00 -35.33
CA VAL A 245 16.09 21.38 -34.14
C VAL A 245 16.58 20.14 -33.41
N GLN A 246 15.74 19.10 -33.29
CA GLN A 246 16.15 17.82 -32.70
C GLN A 246 17.34 17.21 -33.45
N ARG A 247 17.33 17.24 -34.80
CA ARG A 247 18.49 16.81 -35.62
C ARG A 247 19.73 17.66 -35.39
N ALA A 248 19.57 18.97 -35.29
CA ALA A 248 20.69 19.88 -35.01
C ALA A 248 21.31 19.60 -33.62
N VAL A 249 20.46 19.38 -32.60
CA VAL A 249 20.88 18.98 -31.25
C VAL A 249 21.60 17.64 -31.26
N ALA A 250 21.08 16.65 -31.98
CA ALA A 250 21.72 15.34 -32.11
C ALA A 250 23.13 15.45 -32.73
N LEU A 251 23.26 16.22 -33.82
CA LEU A 251 24.55 16.46 -34.47
C LEU A 251 25.53 17.23 -33.56
N LEU A 252 25.04 18.25 -32.84
CA LEU A 252 25.84 19.01 -31.89
C LEU A 252 26.40 18.08 -30.80
N ALA A 253 25.54 17.28 -30.17
CA ALA A 253 25.93 16.35 -29.12
C ALA A 253 26.96 15.32 -29.63
N ALA A 254 26.75 14.74 -30.81
CA ALA A 254 27.68 13.80 -31.42
C ALA A 254 29.06 14.42 -31.69
N ARG A 255 29.11 15.64 -32.23
CA ARG A 255 30.36 16.38 -32.46
C ARG A 255 31.10 16.66 -31.16
N ARG A 256 30.40 17.19 -30.16
CA ARG A 256 30.98 17.50 -28.84
C ARG A 256 31.51 16.26 -28.13
N ALA A 257 30.78 15.15 -28.17
CA ALA A 257 31.25 13.88 -27.61
C ALA A 257 32.55 13.40 -28.30
N CYS A 258 32.61 13.48 -29.63
CA CYS A 258 33.81 13.09 -30.39
C CYS A 258 35.00 14.02 -30.13
N GLU A 259 34.77 15.34 -30.06
CA GLU A 259 35.81 16.33 -29.73
C GLU A 259 36.36 16.12 -28.31
N GLN A 260 35.48 15.93 -27.33
CA GLN A 260 35.83 15.75 -25.93
C GLN A 260 36.66 14.48 -25.72
N SER A 261 36.27 13.38 -26.37
CA SER A 261 36.99 12.09 -26.31
C SER A 261 38.26 12.06 -27.15
N GLY A 262 38.47 13.02 -28.05
CA GLY A 262 39.60 13.06 -28.99
C GLY A 262 39.41 12.17 -30.24
N LEU A 263 38.23 11.61 -30.45
CA LEU A 263 37.90 10.75 -31.59
C LEU A 263 37.93 11.48 -32.93
N THR A 264 37.85 12.81 -32.94
CA THR A 264 38.02 13.61 -34.17
C THR A 264 39.40 13.52 -34.79
N ALA A 265 40.39 12.94 -34.09
CA ALA A 265 41.68 12.59 -34.67
C ALA A 265 41.62 11.40 -35.65
N LEU A 266 40.51 10.64 -35.66
CA LEU A 266 40.31 9.50 -36.52
C LEU A 266 39.50 9.92 -37.76
N ASP A 267 40.06 9.68 -38.96
CA ASP A 267 39.44 10.08 -40.23
C ASP A 267 38.05 9.47 -40.41
N TRP A 268 37.87 8.19 -40.05
CA TRP A 268 36.59 7.49 -40.17
C TRP A 268 35.50 8.07 -39.26
N VAL A 269 35.85 8.65 -38.10
CA VAL A 269 34.89 9.34 -37.23
C VAL A 269 34.50 10.68 -37.85
N THR A 270 35.45 11.41 -38.41
CA THR A 270 35.20 12.70 -39.09
C THR A 270 34.32 12.51 -40.33
N ASP A 271 34.52 11.42 -41.07
CA ASP A 271 33.65 11.02 -42.19
C ASP A 271 32.22 10.70 -41.72
N GLY A 272 32.08 10.01 -40.57
CA GLY A 272 30.79 9.74 -39.94
C GLY A 272 30.04 11.01 -39.53
N LEU A 273 30.72 11.95 -38.86
CA LEU A 273 30.14 13.25 -38.47
C LEU A 273 29.76 14.10 -39.69
N THR A 274 30.50 13.98 -40.79
CA THR A 274 30.20 14.66 -42.06
C THR A 274 28.97 14.05 -42.71
N ALA A 275 28.86 12.72 -42.75
CA ALA A 275 27.67 12.04 -43.24
C ALA A 275 26.41 12.42 -42.44
N LEU A 276 26.50 12.50 -41.11
CA LEU A 276 25.40 12.98 -40.26
C LEU A 276 24.97 14.41 -40.61
N ALA A 277 25.92 15.31 -40.81
CA ALA A 277 25.63 16.71 -41.14
C ALA A 277 24.97 16.87 -42.51
N GLU A 278 25.29 15.99 -43.45
CA GLU A 278 24.70 15.96 -44.78
C GLU A 278 23.41 15.13 -44.85
N GLY A 279 22.97 14.55 -43.74
CA GLY A 279 21.79 13.67 -43.68
C GLY A 279 21.95 12.35 -44.46
N ARG A 280 23.19 11.91 -44.69
CA ARG A 280 23.51 10.65 -45.37
C ARG A 280 23.58 9.49 -44.37
N PRO A 281 23.33 8.24 -44.81
CA PRO A 281 23.59 7.06 -43.99
C PRO A 281 25.04 7.03 -43.50
N LEU A 282 25.24 6.55 -42.27
CA LEU A 282 26.57 6.44 -41.69
C LEU A 282 27.46 5.48 -42.52
N PRO A 283 28.69 5.89 -42.86
CA PRO A 283 29.63 5.04 -43.58
C PRO A 283 30.23 3.96 -42.67
N PRO A 284 30.85 2.90 -43.23
CA PRO A 284 31.67 1.99 -42.44
C PRO A 284 32.75 2.74 -41.65
N PRO A 285 33.04 2.37 -40.38
CA PRO A 285 32.58 1.15 -39.70
C PRO A 285 31.26 1.30 -38.92
N PHE A 286 30.60 2.45 -38.95
CA PHE A 286 29.37 2.72 -38.20
C PHE A 286 28.14 1.94 -38.73
N ASP A 287 28.26 1.33 -39.92
CA ASP A 287 27.24 0.49 -40.52
C ASP A 287 27.02 -0.83 -39.77
N ASP A 288 27.98 -1.24 -38.92
CA ASP A 288 27.94 -2.46 -38.13
C ASP A 288 28.47 -2.23 -36.71
N TRP A 289 27.65 -2.55 -35.70
CA TRP A 289 27.99 -2.32 -34.30
C TRP A 289 29.27 -3.05 -33.86
N GLY A 290 29.45 -4.31 -34.27
CA GLY A 290 30.62 -5.11 -33.89
C GLY A 290 31.89 -4.60 -34.57
N ARG A 291 31.79 -4.24 -35.85
CA ARG A 291 32.89 -3.67 -36.64
C ARG A 291 33.33 -2.32 -36.10
N MET A 292 32.40 -1.46 -35.67
CA MET A 292 32.72 -0.18 -35.06
C MET A 292 33.64 -0.36 -33.84
N TRP A 293 33.28 -1.27 -32.93
CA TRP A 293 34.09 -1.52 -31.73
C TRP A 293 35.43 -2.20 -32.02
N GLN A 294 35.47 -3.14 -32.96
CA GLN A 294 36.72 -3.75 -33.41
C GLN A 294 37.65 -2.70 -34.03
N THR A 295 37.12 -1.84 -34.89
CA THR A 295 37.90 -0.77 -35.53
C THR A 295 38.49 0.18 -34.49
N LEU A 296 37.73 0.58 -33.47
CA LEU A 296 38.27 1.40 -32.38
C LEU A 296 39.36 0.67 -31.58
N ALA A 297 39.18 -0.61 -31.29
CA ALA A 297 40.14 -1.39 -30.50
C ALA A 297 41.46 -1.65 -31.24
N ASP A 298 41.40 -1.84 -32.56
CA ASP A 298 42.55 -2.15 -33.41
C ASP A 298 43.29 -0.88 -33.92
N ASP A 299 42.68 0.31 -33.78
CA ASP A 299 43.26 1.57 -34.27
C ASP A 299 44.39 2.06 -33.34
N PRO A 300 45.66 2.11 -33.81
CA PRO A 300 46.79 2.55 -33.00
C PRO A 300 46.76 4.04 -32.64
N HIS A 301 45.92 4.82 -33.31
CA HIS A 301 45.70 6.24 -33.04
C HIS A 301 44.49 6.50 -32.13
N ALA A 302 43.81 5.45 -31.66
CA ALA A 302 42.70 5.58 -30.74
C ALA A 302 43.14 6.31 -29.45
N PRO A 303 42.43 7.38 -29.04
CA PRO A 303 42.72 8.06 -27.78
C PRO A 303 42.46 7.13 -26.57
N ASP A 304 43.23 7.31 -25.48
CA ASP A 304 43.05 6.57 -24.22
C ASP A 304 42.62 7.50 -23.07
N ARG A 305 41.71 8.43 -23.38
CA ARG A 305 41.20 9.39 -22.39
C ARG A 305 40.20 8.72 -21.45
N THR A 306 40.24 9.10 -20.18
CA THR A 306 39.29 8.61 -19.18
C THR A 306 38.63 9.71 -18.36
N VAL A 307 37.41 9.45 -17.91
CA VAL A 307 36.58 10.39 -17.13
C VAL A 307 35.91 9.70 -15.94
N GLY A 308 35.60 10.45 -14.89
CA GLY A 308 34.71 9.99 -13.81
C GLY A 308 33.25 9.89 -14.25
N ASP A 309 32.42 9.20 -13.45
CA ASP A 309 31.00 9.02 -13.74
C ASP A 309 30.22 10.34 -13.74
N ALA A 310 29.26 10.47 -14.65
CA ALA A 310 28.27 11.55 -14.60
C ALA A 310 27.28 11.26 -13.46
N VAL A 311 27.31 12.08 -12.40
CA VAL A 311 26.42 11.94 -11.24
C VAL A 311 25.23 12.89 -11.41
N PRO A 312 23.98 12.38 -11.52
CA PRO A 312 22.79 13.22 -11.59
C PRO A 312 22.62 14.07 -10.32
N PRO A 313 21.99 15.26 -10.42
CA PRO A 313 21.69 16.07 -9.25
C PRO A 313 20.74 15.35 -8.29
N GLU A 314 20.88 15.60 -6.99
CA GLU A 314 19.96 15.06 -5.99
C GLU A 314 18.54 15.59 -6.21
N ARG A 315 17.56 14.70 -6.10
CA ARG A 315 16.14 15.06 -6.15
C ARG A 315 15.49 14.78 -4.82
N PRO A 316 14.53 15.64 -4.39
CA PRO A 316 13.67 15.30 -3.28
C PRO A 316 13.01 13.94 -3.52
N PRO A 317 12.93 13.07 -2.49
CA PRO A 317 12.24 11.80 -2.62
C PRO A 317 10.77 12.04 -3.02
N PHE A 318 10.20 11.12 -3.78
CA PHE A 318 8.78 11.17 -4.11
C PHE A 318 7.95 11.19 -2.82
N GLN A 319 7.07 12.17 -2.71
CA GLN A 319 6.05 12.22 -1.68
C GLN A 319 4.72 11.90 -2.36
N PRO A 320 4.11 10.74 -2.07
CA PRO A 320 2.78 10.46 -2.60
C PRO A 320 1.82 11.56 -2.13
N PRO A 321 0.86 11.98 -2.99
CA PRO A 321 -0.21 12.86 -2.54
C PRO A 321 -0.83 12.22 -1.30
N ALA A 322 -0.98 13.02 -0.24
CA ALA A 322 -1.42 12.49 1.04
C ALA A 322 -2.68 11.64 0.81
N PRO A 323 -2.72 10.37 1.27
CA PRO A 323 -4.01 9.72 1.39
C PRO A 323 -4.89 10.70 2.17
N ARG A 324 -6.17 10.83 1.77
CA ARG A 324 -7.13 11.50 2.64
C ARG A 324 -6.94 10.95 4.06
N PRO A 325 -7.22 11.72 5.12
CA PRO A 325 -7.49 11.12 6.41
C PRO A 325 -8.81 10.32 6.31
N GLY A 326 -8.82 9.26 5.52
CA GLY A 326 -9.72 8.15 5.61
C GLY A 326 -8.98 7.17 6.48
N VAL A 327 -9.31 7.21 7.78
CA VAL A 327 -8.88 6.28 8.83
C VAL A 327 -7.44 5.82 8.62
N THR A 328 -6.49 6.68 9.00
CA THR A 328 -5.15 6.20 9.34
C THR A 328 -5.33 4.98 10.22
N ALA A 329 -4.91 3.83 9.68
CA ALA A 329 -4.63 2.57 10.36
C ALA A 329 -5.27 2.50 11.73
N TRP A 330 -6.43 1.81 11.88
CA TRP A 330 -7.01 1.50 13.20
C TRP A 330 -6.75 2.64 14.19
N GLU A 331 -7.64 3.62 14.30
CA GLU A 331 -7.74 4.21 15.63
C GLU A 331 -8.03 3.01 16.53
N ALA A 332 -6.98 2.50 17.19
CA ALA A 332 -7.09 1.61 18.31
C ALA A 332 -8.23 2.20 19.11
N PRO A 333 -9.26 1.41 19.48
CA PRO A 333 -10.37 1.93 20.27
C PRO A 333 -9.74 2.80 21.34
N GLN A 334 -10.04 4.11 21.31
CA GLN A 334 -9.38 5.06 22.19
C GLN A 334 -9.73 4.64 23.61
N VAL A 335 -8.84 3.88 24.22
CA VAL A 335 -8.91 3.54 25.63
C VAL A 335 -8.60 4.83 26.37
N VAL A 336 -9.65 5.56 26.74
CA VAL A 336 -9.53 6.70 27.64
C VAL A 336 -9.36 6.14 29.06
N GLY A 337 -8.11 5.98 29.49
CA GLY A 337 -7.77 5.48 30.82
C GLY A 337 -6.26 5.35 31.06
N PRO A 338 -5.80 5.20 32.32
CA PRO A 338 -4.39 5.34 32.71
C PRO A 338 -3.44 4.22 32.24
N ALA A 339 -3.86 3.31 31.36
CA ALA A 339 -3.11 2.12 30.96
C ALA A 339 -2.32 2.25 29.64
N ALA A 340 -2.17 3.45 29.08
CA ALA A 340 -1.42 3.71 27.83
C ALA A 340 0.12 3.50 27.91
N ALA A 341 0.64 2.89 28.97
CA ALA A 341 2.07 2.90 29.30
C ALA A 341 2.81 1.55 29.14
N ALA A 342 2.20 0.51 28.56
CA ALA A 342 2.82 -0.81 28.50
C ALA A 342 2.60 -1.54 27.16
N VAL A 343 3.11 -1.00 26.06
CA VAL A 343 3.27 -1.77 24.81
C VAL A 343 4.63 -1.44 24.19
N GLU A 344 5.63 -2.27 24.50
CA GLU A 344 6.96 -2.23 23.88
C GLU A 344 7.02 -3.28 22.76
N TRP A 345 7.04 -2.82 21.50
CA TRP A 345 7.18 -3.69 20.33
C TRP A 345 8.63 -4.16 20.18
N SER A 346 8.88 -5.44 20.38
CA SER A 346 10.22 -6.04 20.25
C SER A 346 10.67 -6.11 18.79
N GLN A 347 11.74 -5.38 18.46
CA GLN A 347 12.38 -5.40 17.15
C GLN A 347 13.24 -6.67 16.95
N THR A 348 12.95 -7.43 15.89
CA THR A 348 13.73 -8.58 15.41
C THR A 348 15.15 -8.21 14.97
N GLN A 349 16.16 -8.85 15.59
CA GLN A 349 17.58 -8.75 15.25
C GLN A 349 17.91 -9.47 13.92
N ARG A 350 18.72 -8.83 13.06
CA ARG A 350 19.35 -9.47 11.87
C ARG A 350 20.73 -10.04 12.24
N VAL A 351 20.96 -11.31 11.90
CA VAL A 351 22.26 -12.00 12.02
C VAL A 351 23.00 -11.98 10.68
N PRO A 352 24.31 -11.68 10.62
CA PRO A 352 25.07 -11.70 9.38
C PRO A 352 25.92 -12.98 9.19
N GLY A 353 26.00 -13.46 7.95
CA GLY A 353 27.19 -14.14 7.44
C GLY A 353 26.98 -15.34 6.51
N ARG A 354 27.50 -15.24 5.27
CA ARG A 354 28.64 -16.06 4.77
C ARG A 354 28.91 -15.77 3.29
N ARG A 355 30.20 -15.55 2.97
CA ARG A 355 30.74 -15.58 1.60
C ARG A 355 31.18 -17.01 1.27
N SER A 356 30.92 -17.45 0.03
CA SER A 356 31.59 -18.59 -0.59
C SER A 356 31.95 -18.22 -2.04
N ALA A 357 33.16 -18.58 -2.44
CA ALA A 357 33.75 -18.23 -3.72
C ALA A 357 33.59 -19.38 -4.73
N THR A 358 33.10 -19.08 -5.94
CA THR A 358 33.48 -19.79 -7.17
C THR A 358 33.16 -18.89 -8.37
N ALA A 359 34.11 -18.78 -9.29
CA ALA A 359 34.08 -17.81 -10.39
C ALA A 359 32.96 -18.10 -11.40
N VAL A 360 32.07 -17.13 -11.55
CA VAL A 360 31.13 -16.94 -12.67
C VAL A 360 31.20 -15.44 -12.96
N PHE A 361 31.24 -15.03 -14.24
CA PHE A 361 31.15 -13.61 -14.58
C PHE A 361 29.78 -13.08 -14.13
N THR A 362 29.75 -12.52 -12.92
CA THR A 362 28.59 -11.85 -12.36
C THR A 362 28.61 -10.40 -12.80
N THR A 363 27.58 -9.98 -13.53
CA THR A 363 27.18 -8.57 -13.56
C THR A 363 26.81 -8.18 -12.13
N GLY A 364 27.73 -7.54 -11.42
CA GLY A 364 27.50 -7.03 -10.09
C GLY A 364 26.67 -5.76 -10.18
N VAL A 365 25.37 -5.84 -9.87
CA VAL A 365 24.60 -4.64 -9.54
C VAL A 365 25.00 -4.23 -8.13
N THR A 366 25.94 -3.31 -8.02
CA THR A 366 26.25 -2.65 -6.75
C THR A 366 25.18 -1.60 -6.47
N SER A 367 24.31 -1.86 -5.50
CA SER A 367 23.47 -0.82 -4.89
C SER A 367 24.32 -0.02 -3.90
N GLY A 368 24.69 1.19 -4.28
CA GLY A 368 25.52 2.13 -3.51
C GLY A 368 25.84 3.36 -4.37
N ALA A 369 26.34 4.44 -3.78
CA ALA A 369 26.84 5.57 -4.55
C ALA A 369 27.96 5.09 -5.51
N PRO A 370 27.99 5.54 -6.78
CA PRO A 370 29.03 5.15 -7.73
C PRO A 370 30.42 5.40 -7.14
N ASP A 371 31.34 4.46 -7.32
CA ASP A 371 32.72 4.59 -6.84
C ASP A 371 33.41 5.73 -7.60
N PRO A 372 33.73 6.86 -6.94
CA PRO A 372 34.31 8.02 -7.61
C PRO A 372 35.72 7.76 -8.17
N SER A 373 36.35 6.62 -7.81
CA SER A 373 37.64 6.21 -8.35
C SER A 373 37.54 5.46 -9.68
N ARG A 374 36.33 5.07 -10.11
CA ARG A 374 36.12 4.38 -11.38
C ARG A 374 36.30 5.35 -12.54
N ARG A 375 37.27 5.04 -13.41
CA ARG A 375 37.53 5.81 -14.63
C ARG A 375 36.98 5.05 -15.83
N MET A 376 36.16 5.71 -16.64
CA MET A 376 35.58 5.16 -17.87
C MET A 376 36.34 5.66 -19.09
N SER A 377 36.48 4.82 -20.12
CA SER A 377 37.08 5.23 -21.40
C SER A 377 36.14 6.20 -22.13
N GLN A 378 36.54 7.47 -22.29
CA GLN A 378 35.74 8.49 -22.97
C GLN A 378 35.41 8.13 -24.43
N PRO A 379 36.35 7.59 -25.24
CA PRO A 379 36.06 7.21 -26.62
C PRO A 379 34.97 6.13 -26.73
N HIS A 380 34.95 5.19 -25.78
CA HIS A 380 33.91 4.16 -25.72
C HIS A 380 32.54 4.73 -25.32
N MET A 381 32.50 5.83 -24.58
CA MET A 381 31.26 6.52 -24.24
C MET A 381 30.79 7.46 -25.35
N ALA A 382 31.70 7.93 -26.20
CA ALA A 382 31.43 8.92 -27.25
C ALA A 382 30.88 8.34 -28.55
N LEU A 383 31.36 7.17 -28.98
CA LEU A 383 30.90 6.55 -30.24
C LEU A 383 29.37 6.32 -30.32
N PRO A 384 28.67 5.91 -29.24
CA PRO A 384 27.22 5.80 -29.24
C PRO A 384 26.50 7.11 -29.60
N ALA A 385 27.12 8.28 -29.39
CA ALA A 385 26.51 9.55 -29.76
C ALA A 385 26.39 9.71 -31.29
N VAL A 386 27.33 9.14 -32.06
CA VAL A 386 27.31 9.18 -33.53
C VAL A 386 26.23 8.25 -34.08
N THR A 387 26.14 7.02 -33.56
CA THR A 387 25.10 6.07 -33.97
C THR A 387 23.72 6.51 -33.50
N GLY A 388 23.62 7.08 -32.29
CA GLY A 388 22.38 7.64 -31.76
C GLY A 388 21.87 8.80 -32.61
N ALA A 389 22.76 9.73 -33.02
CA ALA A 389 22.38 10.84 -33.88
C ALA A 389 21.86 10.43 -35.28
N ALA A 390 22.16 9.21 -35.72
CA ALA A 390 21.69 8.65 -36.99
C ALA A 390 20.30 7.99 -36.92
N GLU A 391 19.69 7.87 -35.74
CA GLU A 391 18.37 7.24 -35.57
C GLU A 391 17.31 7.89 -36.46
N ALA A 392 16.37 7.10 -36.98
CA ALA A 392 15.39 7.59 -37.96
C ALA A 392 14.37 8.58 -37.35
N ASP A 393 14.04 8.38 -36.08
CA ASP A 393 13.23 9.32 -35.29
C ASP A 393 14.13 10.47 -34.78
N PRO A 394 13.87 11.74 -35.18
CA PRO A 394 14.64 12.90 -34.73
C PRO A 394 14.66 13.08 -33.21
N LEU A 395 13.55 12.79 -32.51
CA LEU A 395 13.47 12.94 -31.05
C LEU A 395 14.38 11.93 -30.38
N ARG A 396 14.29 10.66 -30.78
CA ARG A 396 15.21 9.61 -30.33
C ARG A 396 16.67 10.00 -30.60
N ALA A 397 16.96 10.48 -31.82
CA ALA A 397 18.30 10.84 -32.21
C ALA A 397 18.92 11.90 -31.29
N ALA A 398 18.13 12.93 -30.93
CA ALA A 398 18.55 13.96 -29.99
C ALA A 398 18.80 13.39 -28.59
N LEU A 399 17.84 12.62 -28.05
CA LEU A 399 17.92 12.10 -26.68
C LEU A 399 19.08 11.11 -26.50
N ASP A 400 19.25 10.18 -27.45
CA ASP A 400 20.34 9.19 -27.43
C ASP A 400 21.71 9.86 -27.58
N ALA A 401 21.85 10.82 -28.50
CA ALA A 401 23.12 11.53 -28.70
C ALA A 401 23.50 12.42 -27.51
N VAL A 402 22.54 13.16 -26.94
CA VAL A 402 22.77 13.99 -25.75
C VAL A 402 23.13 13.13 -24.55
N TYR A 403 22.42 12.01 -24.32
CA TYR A 403 22.75 11.11 -23.22
C TYR A 403 24.15 10.49 -23.37
N ALA A 404 24.52 10.01 -24.56
CA ALA A 404 25.87 9.53 -24.81
C ALA A 404 26.93 10.62 -24.59
N GLY A 405 26.62 11.87 -24.97
CA GLY A 405 27.45 13.03 -24.66
C GLY A 405 27.59 13.28 -23.16
N VAL A 406 26.52 13.19 -22.37
CA VAL A 406 26.54 13.32 -20.90
C VAL A 406 27.49 12.29 -20.29
N VAL A 407 27.40 11.03 -20.71
CA VAL A 407 28.28 9.96 -20.22
C VAL A 407 29.74 10.18 -20.66
N THR A 408 29.96 10.74 -21.85
CA THR A 408 31.30 11.08 -22.37
C THR A 408 31.96 12.22 -21.59
N TYR A 409 31.19 13.26 -21.28
CA TYR A 409 31.66 14.38 -20.46
C TYR A 409 31.79 13.98 -18.99
N GLY A 410 31.09 12.92 -18.55
CA GLY A 410 31.23 12.33 -17.23
C GLY A 410 30.96 13.35 -16.13
N GLU A 411 31.89 13.50 -15.19
CA GLU A 411 31.85 14.52 -14.12
C GLU A 411 31.73 15.98 -14.61
N HIS A 412 31.90 16.25 -15.91
CA HIS A 412 31.79 17.57 -16.53
C HIS A 412 30.56 17.73 -17.44
N TYR A 413 29.54 16.87 -17.31
CA TYR A 413 28.36 16.85 -18.19
C TYR A 413 27.60 18.19 -18.28
N GLU A 414 27.65 19.02 -17.24
CA GLU A 414 26.96 20.31 -17.19
C GLU A 414 27.36 21.23 -18.34
N ALA A 415 28.63 21.20 -18.77
CA ALA A 415 29.12 22.00 -19.88
C ALA A 415 28.43 21.64 -21.20
N LEU A 416 28.22 20.34 -21.46
CA LEU A 416 27.49 19.89 -22.63
C LEU A 416 26.01 20.31 -22.56
N LEU A 417 25.36 20.13 -21.41
CA LEU A 417 23.95 20.48 -21.26
C LEU A 417 23.72 21.98 -21.49
N GLN A 418 24.62 22.84 -21.03
CA GLN A 418 24.58 24.29 -21.30
C GLN A 418 24.66 24.61 -22.80
N GLU A 419 25.52 23.92 -23.55
CA GLU A 419 25.61 24.10 -25.00
C GLU A 419 24.36 23.62 -25.73
N VAL A 420 23.77 22.50 -25.29
CA VAL A 420 22.52 21.98 -25.86
C VAL A 420 21.36 22.95 -25.59
N TRP A 421 21.27 23.49 -24.37
CA TRP A 421 20.30 24.54 -24.03
C TRP A 421 20.45 25.77 -24.92
N ALA A 422 21.68 26.20 -25.22
CA ALA A 422 21.94 27.33 -26.10
C ALA A 422 21.54 27.08 -27.58
N ALA A 423 21.46 25.81 -27.99
CA ALA A 423 21.02 25.42 -29.33
C ALA A 423 19.50 25.29 -29.48
N LEU A 424 18.77 25.24 -28.35
CA LEU A 424 17.31 25.19 -28.36
C LEU A 424 16.71 26.60 -28.52
N PRO A 425 15.58 26.74 -29.23
CA PRO A 425 14.86 28.01 -29.27
C PRO A 425 14.40 28.40 -27.85
N PRO A 426 14.29 29.71 -27.55
CA PRO A 426 13.72 30.15 -26.28
C PRO A 426 12.31 29.56 -26.16
N VAL A 427 12.02 28.95 -25.00
CA VAL A 427 10.69 28.45 -24.66
C VAL A 427 9.74 29.64 -24.79
N SER A 428 8.92 29.64 -25.84
CA SER A 428 7.95 30.70 -26.03
C SER A 428 6.84 30.47 -25.03
N ASP A 429 6.81 31.27 -23.96
CA ASP A 429 5.66 31.37 -23.06
C ASP A 429 4.43 31.77 -23.89
N THR A 430 3.70 30.79 -24.41
CA THR A 430 2.39 31.02 -25.02
C THR A 430 1.42 30.00 -24.39
N PRO A 431 0.36 30.48 -23.72
CA PRO A 431 -0.50 29.67 -22.85
C PRO A 431 -1.37 28.65 -23.58
#